data_AF-A0A835XQX7-F1
#
_entry.id   AF-A0A835XQX7-F1
#
_cell.length_a   1.000
_cell.length_b   1.000
_cell.length_c   1.000
_cell.angle_alpha   90.00
_cell.angle_beta   90.00
_cell.angle_gamma   90.00
#
_symmetry.space_group_name_H-M   'P 1'
#
loop_
_entity.id
_entity.type
_entity.pdbx_description
1 polymer ?
#
loop_
_entity_poly.entity_id
_entity_poly.type
_entity_poly.pdbx_seq_one_letter_code
_entity_poly.pdbx_strand_id
1 'polypeptide(L)'
;MVGPMQTLESTKIDLSHQEMDRLVTELENMWQMFTVNDEGPSGIEWLPVHGIGEALREDLGYEDMAEFEDALGGSFNDFLDKLPRIVKKEQDGKFYFQITPEPPRDQWVATRQTLTIQNRSDLWRVCLKSPHARVEIPELEFEISADGKKHIDSIYNHIAQSIFNLGNYVSSTRSSMPADVAEKIMWTVEQLNILLDVEKPWTWIVHDPSGTSELKPDEGVLVDRV
;
A
#
# COMPACT_ATOMS: atom_id res chain seq x y z
N MET A 1 -22.41 -8.50 17.16
CA MET A 1 -22.24 -8.60 15.70
C MET A 1 -21.92 -7.21 15.20
N VAL A 2 -20.66 -6.95 14.88
CA VAL A 2 -20.18 -5.69 14.30
C VAL A 2 -20.46 -5.79 12.80
N GLY A 3 -21.20 -4.85 12.22
CA GLY A 3 -21.61 -4.92 10.81
C GLY A 3 -20.45 -4.64 9.86
N PRO A 4 -20.52 -5.05 8.58
CA PRO A 4 -19.44 -4.87 7.60
C PRO A 4 -19.03 -3.41 7.36
N MET A 5 -19.93 -2.45 7.66
CA MET A 5 -19.64 -1.01 7.57
C MET A 5 -18.73 -0.52 8.72
N GLN A 6 -18.79 -1.14 9.91
CA GLN A 6 -17.90 -0.82 11.04
C GLN A 6 -16.49 -1.41 10.87
N THR A 7 -16.30 -2.40 9.99
CA THR A 7 -15.02 -3.06 9.72
C THR A 7 -14.13 -2.28 8.73
N LEU A 8 -14.72 -1.36 7.95
CA LEU A 8 -14.03 -0.56 6.94
C LEU A 8 -13.77 0.90 7.39
N GLU A 9 -14.49 1.42 8.38
CA GLU A 9 -14.09 2.70 9.00
C GLU A 9 -12.77 2.54 9.78
N SER A 10 -12.50 1.36 10.35
CA SER A 10 -11.23 1.04 11.01
C SER A 10 -10.04 0.89 10.06
N THR A 11 -10.24 0.87 8.74
CA THR A 11 -9.15 0.73 7.76
C THR A 11 -8.61 2.06 7.25
N LYS A 12 -9.27 3.19 7.54
CA LYS A 12 -8.74 4.50 7.13
C LYS A 12 -7.38 4.71 7.81
N ILE A 13 -6.35 4.89 7.00
CA ILE A 13 -5.02 5.33 7.42
C ILE A 13 -4.94 6.79 6.98
N ASP A 14 -4.76 7.70 7.93
CA ASP A 14 -4.74 9.15 7.66
C ASP A 14 -3.30 9.66 7.54
N LEU A 15 -2.48 8.92 6.79
CA LEU A 15 -1.10 9.27 6.49
C LEU A 15 -1.00 9.84 5.08
N SER A 16 -0.16 10.85 4.90
CA SER A 16 0.27 11.23 3.57
C SER A 16 1.10 10.10 2.93
N HIS A 17 1.15 10.05 1.59
CA HIS A 17 2.00 9.09 0.86
C HIS A 17 3.46 9.11 1.35
N GLN A 18 4.00 10.30 1.65
CA GLN A 18 5.37 10.44 2.15
C GLN A 18 5.56 9.86 3.56
N GLU A 19 4.57 10.03 4.44
CA GLU A 19 4.63 9.47 5.80
C GLU A 19 4.44 7.95 5.77
N MET A 20 3.52 7.44 4.95
CA MET A 20 3.33 6.01 4.75
C MET A 20 4.62 5.34 4.22
N ASP A 21 5.24 5.92 3.19
CA ASP A 21 6.50 5.43 2.63
C ASP A 21 7.62 5.43 3.68
N ARG A 22 7.76 6.50 4.46
CA ARG A 22 8.76 6.59 5.54
C ARG A 22 8.52 5.52 6.59
N LEU A 23 7.28 5.39 7.06
CA LEU A 23 6.92 4.42 8.09
C LEU A 23 7.23 2.99 7.63
N VAL A 24 6.77 2.61 6.44
CA VAL A 24 7.01 1.27 5.88
C VAL A 24 8.51 1.03 5.69
N THR A 25 9.24 2.03 5.19
CA THR A 25 10.70 1.93 5.02
C THR A 25 11.40 1.70 6.34
N GLU A 26 11.07 2.48 7.38
CA GLU A 26 11.70 2.32 8.69
C GLU A 26 11.31 1.00 9.38
N LEU A 27 10.06 0.56 9.23
CA LEU A 27 9.63 -0.76 9.72
C LEU A 27 10.46 -1.89 9.08
N GLU A 28 10.69 -1.81 7.77
CA GLU A 28 11.53 -2.78 7.05
C GLU A 28 13.01 -2.67 7.41
N ASN A 29 13.54 -1.46 7.60
CA ASN A 29 14.91 -1.24 8.06
C ASN A 29 15.12 -1.85 9.44
N MET A 30 14.21 -1.60 10.39
CA MET A 30 14.25 -2.21 11.72
C MET A 30 14.18 -3.73 11.63
N TRP A 31 13.28 -4.26 10.79
CA TRP A 31 13.22 -5.70 10.54
C TRP A 31 14.57 -6.26 10.08
N GLN A 32 15.20 -5.65 9.07
CA GLN A 32 16.51 -6.09 8.58
C GLN A 32 17.60 -5.97 9.65
N MET A 33 17.63 -4.86 10.39
CA MET A 33 18.62 -4.61 11.45
C MET A 33 18.61 -5.69 12.53
N PHE A 34 17.43 -6.20 12.90
CA PHE A 34 17.33 -7.25 13.92
C PHE A 34 17.48 -8.65 13.35
N THR A 35 17.08 -8.90 12.09
CA THR A 35 17.05 -10.25 11.52
C THR A 35 18.29 -10.63 10.70
N VAL A 36 19.13 -9.65 10.35
CA VAL A 36 20.37 -9.85 9.59
C VAL A 36 21.53 -9.14 10.29
N ASN A 37 22.70 -9.78 10.33
CA ASN A 37 23.95 -9.21 10.81
C ASN A 37 25.08 -9.42 9.77
N ASP A 38 26.30 -8.97 10.09
CA ASP A 38 27.46 -9.07 9.20
C ASP A 38 27.83 -10.50 8.76
N GLU A 39 27.37 -11.52 9.50
CA GLU A 39 27.63 -12.94 9.23
C GLU A 39 26.44 -13.66 8.57
N GLY A 40 25.30 -12.98 8.37
CA GLY A 40 24.08 -13.53 7.77
C GLY A 40 22.85 -13.40 8.68
N PRO A 41 21.86 -14.30 8.58
CA PRO A 41 20.66 -14.25 9.43
C PRO A 41 21.01 -14.36 10.93
N SER A 42 20.44 -13.48 11.76
CA SER A 42 20.70 -13.43 13.20
C SER A 42 20.05 -14.58 13.99
N GLY A 43 19.11 -15.29 13.37
CA GLY A 43 18.24 -16.27 14.02
C GLY A 43 17.02 -15.68 14.74
N ILE A 44 16.86 -14.34 14.73
CA ILE A 44 15.64 -13.69 15.18
C ILE A 44 14.59 -13.82 14.09
N GLU A 45 13.45 -14.43 14.42
CA GLU A 45 12.33 -14.64 13.49
C GLU A 45 11.09 -13.82 13.84
N TRP A 46 11.04 -13.22 15.03
CA TRP A 46 9.87 -12.52 15.55
C TRP A 46 10.29 -11.28 16.34
N LEU A 47 9.71 -10.13 16.00
CA LEU A 47 9.96 -8.88 16.70
C LEU A 47 8.77 -8.49 17.59
N PRO A 48 9.00 -7.93 18.79
CA PRO A 48 7.93 -7.51 19.69
C PRO A 48 7.23 -6.28 19.12
N VAL A 49 5.90 -6.34 18.95
CA VAL A 49 5.10 -5.24 18.38
C VAL A 49 5.27 -3.96 19.17
N HIS A 50 5.16 -4.02 20.51
CA HIS A 50 5.27 -2.84 21.36
C HIS A 50 6.65 -2.18 21.27
N GLY A 51 7.73 -2.97 21.33
CA GLY A 51 9.09 -2.43 21.28
C GLY A 51 9.42 -1.77 19.94
N ILE A 52 8.96 -2.35 18.83
CA ILE A 52 9.12 -1.76 17.51
C ILE A 52 8.23 -0.54 17.31
N GLY A 53 6.99 -0.57 17.83
CA GLY A 53 6.09 0.59 17.77
C GLY A 53 6.68 1.82 18.47
N GLU A 54 7.26 1.65 19.66
CA GLU A 54 7.95 2.74 20.38
C GLU A 54 9.17 3.26 19.63
N ALA A 55 9.97 2.36 19.05
CA ALA A 55 11.13 2.73 18.26
C ALA A 55 10.73 3.52 17.00
N LEU A 56 9.70 3.07 16.27
CA LEU A 56 9.18 3.77 15.09
C LEU A 56 8.62 5.13 15.44
N ARG A 57 7.86 5.24 16.53
CA ARG A 57 7.36 6.52 17.04
C ARG A 57 8.52 7.50 17.24
N GLU A 58 9.58 7.06 17.92
CA GLU A 58 10.76 7.89 18.20
C GLU A 58 11.50 8.30 16.92
N ASP A 59 11.77 7.34 16.02
CA ASP A 59 12.52 7.57 14.78
C ASP A 59 11.76 8.46 13.79
N LEU A 60 10.43 8.35 13.73
CA LEU A 60 9.56 9.18 12.90
C LEU A 60 9.26 10.55 13.54
N GLY A 61 9.62 10.76 14.80
CA GLY A 61 9.54 12.05 15.50
C GLY A 61 8.17 12.41 16.07
N TYR A 62 7.32 11.42 16.35
CA TYR A 62 6.04 11.64 17.06
C TYR A 62 6.29 11.88 18.55
N GLU A 63 5.57 12.84 19.16
CA GLU A 63 5.74 13.27 20.55
C GLU A 63 5.46 12.12 21.52
N ASP A 64 4.36 11.42 21.32
CA ASP A 64 3.93 10.29 22.13
C ASP A 64 3.20 9.20 21.31
N MET A 65 2.91 8.07 21.94
CA MET A 65 2.23 6.96 21.27
C MET A 65 0.79 7.31 20.85
N ALA A 66 0.13 8.25 21.54
CA ALA A 66 -1.22 8.64 21.19
C ALA A 66 -1.23 9.41 19.86
N GLU A 67 -0.31 10.35 19.66
CA GLU A 67 -0.14 11.07 18.39
C GLU A 67 0.18 10.10 17.24
N PHE A 68 1.09 9.15 17.49
CA PHE A 68 1.44 8.14 16.49
C PHE A 68 0.24 7.26 16.11
N GLU A 69 -0.49 6.71 17.08
CA GLU A 69 -1.65 5.86 16.82
C GLU A 69 -2.84 6.63 16.18
N ASP A 70 -3.01 7.92 16.48
CA ASP A 70 -3.98 8.77 15.79
C ASP A 70 -3.66 8.87 14.30
N ALA A 71 -2.38 9.04 13.94
CA ALA A 71 -1.93 9.09 12.54
C ALA A 71 -2.16 7.77 11.80
N LEU A 72 -2.00 6.62 12.49
CA LEU A 72 -2.28 5.29 11.94
C LEU A 72 -3.78 4.97 11.80
N GLY A 73 -4.63 5.78 12.43
CA GLY A 73 -6.07 5.52 12.57
C GLY A 73 -6.36 4.30 13.44
N GLY A 74 -5.57 4.07 14.50
CA GLY A 74 -5.69 2.93 15.42
C GLY A 74 -4.35 2.52 16.04
N SER A 75 -4.37 1.45 16.84
CA SER A 75 -3.13 1.00 17.49
C SER A 75 -2.08 0.54 16.46
N PHE A 76 -0.79 0.64 16.78
CA PHE A 76 0.26 0.11 15.90
C PHE A 76 0.08 -1.39 15.65
N ASN A 77 -0.41 -2.12 16.65
CA ASN A 77 -0.78 -3.52 16.49
C ASN A 77 -1.83 -3.70 15.38
N ASP A 78 -2.90 -2.91 15.39
CA ASP A 78 -3.97 -3.04 14.39
C ASP A 78 -3.53 -2.56 13.01
N PHE A 79 -2.64 -1.55 12.96
CA PHE A 79 -2.02 -1.11 11.72
C PHE A 79 -1.23 -2.23 11.03
N LEU A 80 -0.48 -3.04 11.79
CA LEU A 80 0.25 -4.19 11.25
C LEU A 80 -0.67 -5.22 10.56
N ASP A 81 -1.95 -5.36 10.97
CA ASP A 81 -2.91 -6.23 10.28
C ASP A 81 -3.34 -5.70 8.91
N LYS A 82 -3.20 -4.38 8.71
CA LYS A 82 -3.49 -3.71 7.42
C LYS A 82 -2.33 -3.86 6.44
N LEU A 83 -1.13 -4.20 6.93
CA LEU A 83 0.03 -4.34 6.09
C LEU A 83 0.09 -5.75 5.47
N PRO A 84 0.35 -5.83 4.16
CA PRO A 84 0.60 -7.09 3.50
C PRO A 84 1.91 -7.70 3.99
N ARG A 85 2.01 -9.03 3.90
CA ARG A 85 3.23 -9.78 4.32
C ARG A 85 3.62 -9.64 5.79
N ILE A 86 2.71 -9.16 6.63
CA ILE A 86 2.89 -9.22 8.08
C ILE A 86 2.12 -10.42 8.62
N VAL A 87 2.81 -11.25 9.41
CA VAL A 87 2.19 -12.30 10.21
C VAL A 87 2.40 -11.94 11.68
N LYS A 88 1.34 -12.00 12.47
CA LYS A 88 1.40 -11.79 13.91
C LYS A 88 1.12 -13.07 14.70
N LYS A 89 1.68 -13.11 15.90
CA LYS A 89 1.33 -14.10 16.93
C LYS A 89 1.25 -13.43 18.29
N GLU A 90 0.42 -14.01 19.14
CA GLU A 90 0.35 -13.65 20.56
C GLU A 90 1.06 -14.73 21.40
N GLN A 91 1.87 -14.30 22.36
CA GLN A 91 2.53 -15.16 23.32
C GLN A 91 2.58 -14.45 24.68
N ASP A 92 2.02 -15.10 25.72
CA ASP A 92 2.00 -14.58 27.09
C ASP A 92 1.43 -13.15 27.22
N GLY A 93 0.38 -12.84 26.45
CA GLY A 93 -0.27 -11.52 26.42
C GLY A 93 0.54 -10.44 25.70
N LYS A 94 1.59 -10.81 24.96
CA LYS A 94 2.40 -9.91 24.14
C LYS A 94 2.28 -10.29 22.67
N PHE A 95 2.23 -9.28 21.81
CA PHE A 95 2.20 -9.46 20.37
C PHE A 95 3.59 -9.41 19.76
N TYR A 96 3.82 -10.28 18.80
CA TYR A 96 5.01 -10.35 17.98
C TYR A 96 4.62 -10.40 16.51
N PHE A 97 5.47 -9.88 15.64
CA PHE A 97 5.26 -9.93 14.20
C PHE A 97 6.49 -10.44 13.45
N GLN A 98 6.25 -10.90 12.24
CA GLN A 98 7.22 -11.30 11.25
C GLN A 98 6.87 -10.66 9.90
N ILE A 99 7.87 -10.14 9.19
CA ILE A 99 7.72 -9.80 7.77
C ILE A 99 8.05 -11.05 6.94
N THR A 100 7.10 -11.55 6.17
CA THR A 100 7.34 -12.74 5.33
C THR A 100 8.26 -12.34 4.16
N PRO A 101 9.37 -13.06 3.96
CA PRO A 101 10.28 -12.77 2.86
C PRO A 101 9.61 -13.00 1.51
N GLU A 102 10.10 -12.32 0.47
CA GLU A 102 9.64 -12.62 -0.88
C GLU A 102 10.02 -14.06 -1.26
N PRO A 103 9.13 -14.82 -1.91
CA PRO A 103 9.47 -16.12 -2.42
C PRO A 103 10.59 -16.00 -3.47
N PRO A 104 11.53 -16.96 -3.52
CA PRO A 104 12.50 -17.07 -4.61
C PRO A 104 11.82 -17.05 -5.98
N ARG A 105 12.53 -16.54 -6.99
CA ARG A 105 11.98 -16.33 -8.35
C ARG A 105 11.47 -17.61 -9.02
N ASP A 106 12.08 -18.75 -8.73
CA ASP A 106 11.64 -20.07 -9.23
C ASP A 106 10.33 -20.57 -8.60
N GLN A 107 9.87 -19.90 -7.53
CA GLN A 107 8.59 -20.17 -6.85
C GLN A 107 7.52 -19.13 -7.16
N TRP A 108 7.81 -18.16 -8.01
CA TRP A 108 6.82 -17.15 -8.41
C TRP A 108 5.66 -17.79 -9.16
N VAL A 109 4.46 -17.35 -8.80
CA VAL A 109 3.21 -17.73 -9.46
C VAL A 109 2.54 -16.45 -9.89
N ALA A 110 2.37 -16.23 -11.18
CA ALA A 110 1.74 -15.01 -11.66
C ALA A 110 0.30 -14.92 -11.14
N THR A 111 -0.10 -13.72 -10.73
CA THR A 111 -1.45 -13.46 -10.22
C THR A 111 -2.08 -12.29 -10.94
N ARG A 112 -3.41 -12.35 -11.04
CA ARG A 112 -4.26 -11.21 -11.39
C ARG A 112 -5.26 -11.02 -10.25
N GLN A 113 -5.14 -9.91 -9.54
CA GLN A 113 -6.05 -9.53 -8.46
C GLN A 113 -7.03 -8.49 -8.97
N THR A 114 -8.33 -8.75 -8.86
CA THR A 114 -9.40 -7.85 -9.30
C THR A 114 -10.26 -7.45 -8.12
N LEU A 115 -10.42 -6.14 -7.91
CA LEU A 115 -11.30 -5.57 -6.90
C LEU A 115 -12.25 -4.56 -7.57
N THR A 116 -13.54 -4.71 -7.35
CA THR A 116 -14.52 -3.67 -7.72
C THR A 116 -14.64 -2.67 -6.58
N ILE A 117 -14.26 -1.42 -6.84
CA ILE A 117 -14.38 -0.30 -5.92
C ILE A 117 -15.84 0.16 -5.97
N GLN A 118 -16.56 0.00 -4.86
CA GLN A 118 -18.00 0.27 -4.80
C GLN A 118 -18.34 1.52 -3.99
N ASN A 119 -17.46 1.91 -3.07
CA ASN A 119 -17.65 3.06 -2.22
C ASN A 119 -16.30 3.67 -1.81
N ARG A 120 -16.34 4.86 -1.21
CA ARG A 120 -15.11 5.58 -0.80
C ARG A 120 -14.27 4.84 0.24
N SER A 121 -14.86 3.93 1.02
CA SER A 121 -14.08 3.16 2.00
C SER A 121 -13.15 2.14 1.35
N ASP A 122 -13.51 1.62 0.17
CA ASP A 122 -12.64 0.71 -0.61
C ASP A 122 -11.33 1.40 -1.06
N LEU A 123 -11.33 2.72 -1.23
CA LEU A 123 -10.12 3.48 -1.62
C LEU A 123 -9.04 3.47 -0.53
N TRP A 124 -9.40 3.20 0.72
CA TRP A 124 -8.48 3.16 1.85
C TRP A 124 -7.87 1.77 2.09
N ARG A 125 -8.18 0.78 1.24
CA ARG A 125 -7.48 -0.50 1.25
C ARG A 125 -6.02 -0.29 0.86
N VAL A 126 -5.13 -0.93 1.61
CA VAL A 126 -3.69 -0.95 1.35
C VAL A 126 -3.42 -1.89 0.19
N CYS A 127 -2.73 -1.39 -0.83
CA CYS A 127 -2.23 -2.13 -1.96
C CYS A 127 -0.71 -2.18 -1.90
N LEU A 128 -0.15 -3.37 -1.67
CA LEU A 128 1.23 -3.68 -2.02
C LEU A 128 1.29 -3.95 -3.52
N LYS A 129 1.88 -3.02 -4.26
CA LYS A 129 2.27 -3.21 -5.66
C LYS A 129 3.72 -3.68 -5.68
N SER A 130 3.95 -4.89 -6.18
CA SER A 130 5.32 -5.43 -6.32
C SER A 130 6.15 -4.61 -7.34
N PRO A 131 7.49 -4.75 -7.30
CA PRO A 131 8.39 -4.20 -8.33
C PRO A 131 8.06 -4.61 -9.77
N HIS A 132 7.36 -5.74 -9.93
CA HIS A 132 7.06 -6.37 -11.23
C HIS A 132 5.61 -6.19 -11.66
N ALA A 133 4.76 -5.74 -10.74
CA ALA A 133 3.35 -5.58 -10.99
C ALA A 133 3.05 -4.30 -11.78
N ARG A 134 1.95 -4.35 -12.52
CA ARG A 134 1.27 -3.17 -13.07
C ARG A 134 -0.16 -3.15 -12.55
N VAL A 135 -0.72 -1.95 -12.43
CA VAL A 135 -2.12 -1.75 -12.07
C VAL A 135 -2.89 -1.23 -13.27
N GLU A 136 -4.07 -1.77 -13.51
CA GLU A 136 -4.97 -1.35 -14.59
C GLU A 136 -6.30 -0.86 -14.01
N ILE A 137 -6.82 0.22 -14.58
CA ILE A 137 -8.19 0.70 -14.42
C ILE A 137 -8.87 0.65 -15.79
N PRO A 138 -9.58 -0.45 -16.12
CA PRO A 138 -10.11 -0.69 -17.45
C PRO A 138 -11.09 0.37 -17.94
N GLU A 139 -11.89 0.94 -17.04
CA GLU A 139 -12.90 1.95 -17.37
C GLU A 139 -12.30 3.25 -17.93
N LEU A 140 -11.02 3.51 -17.66
CA LEU A 140 -10.28 4.66 -18.18
C LEU A 140 -9.19 4.28 -19.19
N GLU A 141 -9.04 2.99 -19.51
CA GLU A 141 -7.88 2.46 -20.25
C GLU A 141 -6.54 2.96 -19.66
N PHE A 142 -6.48 3.05 -18.33
CA PHE A 142 -5.36 3.62 -17.60
C PHE A 142 -4.51 2.53 -16.95
N GLU A 143 -3.19 2.72 -16.95
CA GLU A 143 -2.24 1.79 -16.34
C GLU A 143 -1.17 2.53 -15.53
N ILE A 144 -0.89 2.02 -14.33
CA ILE A 144 0.33 2.29 -13.56
C ILE A 144 1.30 1.15 -13.82
N SER A 145 2.30 1.38 -14.68
CA SER A 145 3.24 0.35 -15.11
C SER A 145 4.21 -0.10 -13.99
N ALA A 146 4.89 -1.22 -14.24
CA ALA A 146 5.99 -1.66 -13.39
C ALA A 146 7.18 -0.68 -13.48
N ASP A 147 7.71 -0.27 -12.33
CA ASP A 147 8.80 0.69 -12.20
C ASP A 147 10.01 0.13 -11.44
N GLY A 148 9.99 -1.18 -11.13
CA GLY A 148 11.06 -1.85 -10.40
C GLY A 148 11.11 -1.51 -8.91
N LYS A 149 10.09 -0.83 -8.37
CA LYS A 149 9.99 -0.48 -6.95
C LYS A 149 8.76 -1.10 -6.31
N LYS A 150 8.92 -1.47 -5.04
CA LYS A 150 7.83 -1.90 -4.18
C LYS A 150 7.13 -0.66 -3.63
N HIS A 151 5.81 -0.64 -3.70
CA HIS A 151 4.98 0.44 -3.16
C HIS A 151 3.91 -0.16 -2.25
N ILE A 152 3.79 0.35 -1.02
CA ILE A 152 2.75 -0.07 -0.06
C ILE A 152 1.99 1.17 0.36
N ASP A 153 0.80 1.35 -0.20
CA ASP A 153 -0.03 2.52 0.10
C ASP A 153 -1.50 2.22 -0.19
N SER A 154 -2.40 3.11 0.23
CA SER A 154 -3.81 3.04 -0.10
C SER A 154 -4.06 3.16 -1.61
N ILE A 155 -5.10 2.52 -2.12
CA ILE A 155 -5.56 2.68 -3.51
C ILE A 155 -5.77 4.17 -3.84
N TYR A 156 -6.31 4.94 -2.89
CA TYR A 156 -6.44 6.39 -2.98
C TYR A 156 -5.09 7.05 -3.31
N ASN A 157 -4.05 6.76 -2.54
CA ASN A 157 -2.74 7.39 -2.69
C ASN A 157 -2.02 6.95 -3.98
N HIS A 158 -2.19 5.70 -4.44
CA HIS A 158 -1.68 5.29 -5.76
C HIS A 158 -2.30 6.13 -6.91
N ILE A 159 -3.59 6.43 -6.83
CA ILE A 159 -4.29 7.29 -7.80
C ILE A 159 -3.87 8.75 -7.64
N ALA A 160 -3.81 9.25 -6.40
CA ALA A 160 -3.40 10.62 -6.10
C ALA A 160 -1.97 10.90 -6.60
N GLN A 161 -1.06 9.95 -6.44
CA GLN A 161 0.31 10.03 -6.95
C GLN A 161 0.33 10.03 -8.49
N SER A 162 -0.52 9.24 -9.13
CA SER A 162 -0.66 9.23 -10.59
C SER A 162 -1.17 10.59 -11.12
N ILE A 163 -2.17 11.16 -10.47
CA ILE A 163 -2.69 12.52 -10.75
C ILE A 163 -1.56 13.56 -10.65
N PHE A 164 -0.81 13.54 -9.55
CA PHE A 164 0.29 14.48 -9.31
C PHE A 164 1.39 14.34 -10.37
N ASN A 165 1.81 13.10 -10.67
CA ASN A 165 2.87 12.82 -11.64
C ASN A 165 2.48 13.30 -13.06
N LEU A 166 1.26 13.02 -13.50
CA LEU A 166 0.76 13.46 -14.81
C LEU A 166 0.64 14.99 -14.89
N GLY A 167 0.09 15.63 -13.86
CA GLY A 167 -0.02 17.09 -13.81
C GLY A 167 1.35 17.78 -13.84
N ASN A 168 2.32 17.27 -13.08
CA ASN A 168 3.68 17.76 -13.09
C ASN A 168 4.38 17.55 -14.43
N TYR A 169 4.15 16.41 -15.09
CA TYR A 169 4.70 16.15 -16.41
C TYR A 169 4.21 17.18 -17.44
N VAL A 170 2.90 17.47 -17.44
CA VAL A 170 2.34 18.52 -18.31
C VAL A 170 2.91 19.88 -17.96
N SER A 171 2.93 20.26 -16.67
CA SER A 171 3.45 21.55 -16.21
C SER A 171 4.92 21.78 -16.61
N SER A 172 5.77 20.78 -16.37
CA SER A 172 7.21 20.84 -16.64
C SER A 172 7.58 20.80 -18.13
N THR A 173 6.74 20.18 -18.97
CA THR A 173 7.01 19.95 -20.40
C THR A 173 6.07 20.76 -21.31
N ARG A 174 5.27 21.68 -20.76
CA ARG A 174 4.18 22.34 -21.51
C ARG A 174 4.65 23.05 -22.78
N SER A 175 5.80 23.72 -22.71
CA SER A 175 6.35 24.54 -23.79
C SER A 175 6.81 23.73 -25.02
N SER A 176 7.11 22.44 -24.85
CA SER A 176 7.55 21.54 -25.92
C SER A 176 6.52 20.46 -26.27
N MET A 177 5.36 20.45 -25.59
CA MET A 177 4.31 19.46 -25.78
C MET A 177 3.20 20.00 -26.71
N PRO A 178 2.75 19.23 -27.73
CA PRO A 178 1.58 19.57 -28.52
C PRO A 178 0.35 19.87 -27.66
N ALA A 179 -0.49 20.80 -28.10
CA ALA A 179 -1.62 21.24 -27.29
C ALA A 179 -2.63 20.12 -27.02
N ASP A 180 -2.91 19.30 -28.03
CA ASP A 180 -3.83 18.16 -27.98
C ASP A 180 -3.33 17.03 -27.06
N VAL A 181 -2.02 16.80 -27.02
CA VAL A 181 -1.41 15.81 -26.12
C VAL A 181 -1.58 16.24 -24.67
N ALA A 182 -1.28 17.51 -24.34
CA ALA A 182 -1.46 18.01 -22.99
C ALA A 182 -2.93 17.99 -22.55
N GLU A 183 -3.86 18.33 -23.46
CA GLU A 183 -5.30 18.27 -23.18
C GLU A 183 -5.74 16.86 -22.84
N LYS A 184 -5.29 15.84 -23.58
CA LYS A 184 -5.59 14.43 -23.29
C LYS A 184 -5.04 13.99 -21.93
N ILE A 185 -3.80 14.37 -21.58
CA ILE A 185 -3.23 14.03 -20.27
C ILE A 185 -4.03 14.69 -19.14
N MET A 186 -4.38 15.97 -19.30
CA MET A 186 -5.17 16.68 -18.30
C MET A 186 -6.61 16.15 -18.18
N TRP A 187 -7.19 15.68 -19.29
CA TRP A 187 -8.46 14.96 -19.26
C TRP A 187 -8.35 13.66 -18.45
N THR A 188 -7.28 12.87 -18.62
CA THR A 188 -7.03 11.69 -17.78
C THR A 188 -6.89 12.05 -16.31
N VAL A 189 -6.19 13.15 -15.99
CA VAL A 189 -6.09 13.67 -14.60
C VAL A 189 -7.47 13.99 -14.03
N GLU A 190 -8.33 14.63 -14.79
CA GLU A 190 -9.71 14.93 -14.38
C GLU A 190 -10.50 13.64 -14.14
N GLN A 191 -10.42 12.66 -15.05
CA GLN A 191 -11.12 11.39 -14.88
C GLN A 191 -10.63 10.60 -13.66
N LEU A 192 -9.33 10.60 -13.38
CA LEU A 192 -8.77 9.97 -12.18
C LEU A 192 -9.28 10.64 -10.90
N ASN A 193 -9.43 11.97 -10.88
CA ASN A 193 -10.04 12.68 -9.74
C ASN A 193 -11.50 12.25 -9.52
N ILE A 194 -12.28 12.10 -10.60
CA ILE A 194 -13.68 11.64 -10.53
C ILE A 194 -13.77 10.23 -9.92
N LEU A 195 -12.82 9.34 -10.20
CA LEU A 195 -12.80 8.00 -9.61
C LEU A 195 -12.64 8.01 -8.07
N LEU A 196 -11.99 9.04 -7.51
CA LEU A 196 -11.80 9.18 -6.07
C LEU A 196 -13.09 9.52 -5.30
N ASP A 197 -14.12 10.02 -6.00
CA ASP A 197 -15.43 10.24 -5.39
C ASP A 197 -16.31 8.98 -5.39
N VAL A 198 -16.00 8.00 -6.24
CA VAL A 198 -16.71 6.72 -6.37
C VAL A 198 -18.21 6.90 -6.62
N GLU A 199 -18.59 7.86 -7.47
CA GLU A 199 -20.01 8.06 -7.85
C GLU A 199 -20.59 6.84 -8.61
N LYS A 200 -19.73 6.10 -9.30
CA LYS A 200 -20.04 4.83 -9.97
C LYS A 200 -18.97 3.80 -9.63
N PRO A 201 -19.33 2.51 -9.48
CA PRO A 201 -18.34 1.47 -9.29
C PRO A 201 -17.37 1.39 -10.47
N TRP A 202 -16.11 1.09 -10.18
CA TRP A 202 -15.03 0.91 -11.14
C TRP A 202 -14.07 -0.18 -10.69
N THR A 203 -13.15 -0.61 -11.55
CA THR A 203 -12.34 -1.81 -11.30
C THR A 203 -10.87 -1.47 -11.08
N TRP A 204 -10.29 -1.97 -9.99
CA TRP A 204 -8.86 -1.96 -9.70
C TRP A 204 -8.28 -3.35 -9.97
N ILE A 205 -7.34 -3.46 -10.90
CA ILE A 205 -6.72 -4.73 -11.27
C ILE A 205 -5.21 -4.67 -11.08
N VAL A 206 -4.67 -5.55 -10.24
CA VAL A 206 -3.22 -5.74 -10.10
C VAL A 206 -2.80 -6.97 -10.90
N HIS A 207 -1.97 -6.78 -11.91
CA HIS A 207 -1.34 -7.87 -12.66
C HIS A 207 0.09 -8.02 -12.17
N ASP A 208 0.40 -9.14 -11.53
CA ASP A 208 1.69 -9.35 -10.92
C ASP A 208 2.34 -10.67 -11.35
N PRO A 209 3.37 -10.61 -12.23
CA PRO A 209 4.14 -11.78 -12.63
C PRO A 209 4.84 -12.51 -11.48
N SER A 210 5.17 -11.83 -10.38
CA SER A 210 5.81 -12.48 -9.22
C SER A 210 4.81 -13.09 -8.25
N GLY A 211 3.54 -12.66 -8.30
CA GLY A 211 2.50 -13.09 -7.35
C GLY A 211 2.72 -12.58 -5.92
N THR A 212 3.42 -11.46 -5.78
CA THR A 212 3.88 -10.92 -4.50
C THR A 212 3.15 -9.65 -4.06
N SER A 213 2.31 -9.11 -4.93
CA SER A 213 1.38 -8.03 -4.63
C SER A 213 0.24 -8.53 -3.77
N GLU A 214 -0.32 -7.66 -2.94
CA GLU A 214 -1.40 -8.01 -2.01
C GLU A 214 -2.30 -6.79 -1.76
N LEU A 215 -3.60 -7.03 -1.64
CA LEU A 215 -4.59 -6.04 -1.21
C LEU A 215 -5.06 -6.38 0.20
N LYS A 216 -5.11 -5.38 1.09
CA LYS A 216 -5.59 -5.52 2.47
C LYS A 216 -6.54 -4.39 2.86
N PRO A 217 -7.69 -4.70 3.49
CA PRO A 217 -8.27 -6.04 3.61
C PRO A 217 -8.60 -6.69 2.26
N ASP A 218 -8.65 -8.03 2.21
CA ASP A 218 -8.78 -8.82 0.99
C ASP A 218 -10.23 -9.24 0.66
N GLU A 219 -11.22 -8.85 1.47
CA GLU A 219 -12.60 -9.24 1.24
C GLU A 219 -13.12 -8.66 -0.08
N GLY A 220 -13.60 -9.53 -0.95
CA GLY A 220 -14.08 -9.15 -2.28
C GLY A 220 -12.99 -9.05 -3.35
N VAL A 221 -11.72 -9.27 -3.01
CA VAL A 221 -10.62 -9.38 -3.97
C VAL A 221 -10.68 -10.75 -4.65
N LEU A 222 -10.82 -10.78 -5.96
CA LEU A 222 -10.75 -11.99 -6.77
C LEU A 222 -9.30 -12.21 -7.19
N VAL A 223 -8.75 -13.41 -6.92
CA VAL A 223 -7.35 -13.74 -7.24
C VAL A 223 -7.30 -14.90 -8.24
N ASP A 224 -6.91 -14.61 -9.47
CA ASP A 224 -6.64 -15.60 -10.50
C ASP A 224 -5.14 -15.93 -10.54
N ARG A 225 -4.79 -17.21 -10.63
CA ARG A 225 -3.42 -17.66 -10.95
C ARG A 225 -3.28 -17.78 -12.46
N VAL A 226 -2.25 -17.16 -13.02
CA VAL A 226 -2.03 -17.03 -14.47
C VAL A 226 -0.87 -17.90 -14.93
#